data_AF-A0A2S0JUT9-F1
#
_entry.id   AF-A0A2S0JUT9-F1
#
_cell.length_a   1.000
_cell.length_b   1.000
_cell.length_c   1.000
_cell.angle_alpha   90.00
_cell.angle_beta   90.00
_cell.angle_gamma   90.00
#
_symmetry.space_group_name_H-M   'P 1'
#
loop_
_entity.id
_entity.type
_entity.pdbx_description
1 polymer ?
#
loop_
_entity_poly.entity_id
_entity_poly.type
_entity_poly.pdbx_seq_one_letter_code
_entity_poly.pdbx_strand_id
1 'polypeptide(L)'
;MGDFLTEIQRIVLGVLNAQKLSTIVYGTVESISPLKVQVDQKLLLEQEQLKLTRAVMDYEVEMTVDHKTEDRAGGSGDAEFASHNHDYKGRKKFLVHNGLVVGDKVTMIRAHGGQQYLIIDKEVT
;
A
#
# COMPACT_ATOMS: atom_id res chain seq x y z
N MET A 1 -41.76 25.84 -5.37
CA MET A 1 -41.27 25.13 -4.16
C MET A 1 -40.06 24.23 -4.44
N GLY A 2 -39.96 23.55 -5.59
CA GLY A 2 -38.77 22.76 -5.95
C GLY A 2 -37.48 23.58 -6.18
N ASP A 3 -37.61 24.85 -6.56
CA ASP A 3 -36.48 25.73 -6.87
C ASP A 3 -35.66 26.12 -5.63
N PHE A 4 -36.33 26.41 -4.51
CA PHE A 4 -35.68 26.74 -3.24
C PHE A 4 -34.91 25.56 -2.63
N LEU A 5 -35.48 24.34 -2.69
CA LEU A 5 -34.81 23.13 -2.24
C LEU A 5 -33.55 22.83 -3.07
N THR A 6 -33.64 23.05 -4.39
CA THR A 6 -32.50 22.87 -5.29
C THR A 6 -31.39 23.88 -4.99
N GLU A 7 -31.73 25.13 -4.68
CA GLU A 7 -30.75 26.15 -4.33
C GLU A 7 -30.08 25.88 -2.98
N ILE A 8 -30.83 25.40 -1.97
CA ILE A 8 -30.25 24.91 -0.71
C ILE A 8 -29.26 23.78 -0.98
N GLN A 9 -29.63 22.78 -1.79
CA GLN A 9 -28.73 21.68 -2.14
C GLN A 9 -27.46 22.19 -2.81
N ARG A 10 -27.57 23.15 -3.73
CA ARG A 10 -26.42 23.76 -4.41
C ARG A 10 -25.51 24.48 -3.42
N ILE A 11 -26.06 25.29 -2.51
CA ILE A 11 -25.28 26.00 -1.47
C ILE A 11 -24.57 25.01 -0.56
N VAL A 12 -25.28 23.97 -0.08
CA VAL A 12 -24.70 22.93 0.79
C VAL A 12 -23.57 22.20 0.08
N LEU A 13 -23.77 21.76 -1.17
CA LEU A 13 -22.72 21.14 -1.97
C LEU A 13 -21.55 22.11 -2.20
N GLY A 14 -21.81 23.39 -2.42
CA GLY A 14 -20.80 24.43 -2.54
C GLY A 14 -19.93 24.57 -1.29
N VAL A 15 -20.55 24.59 -0.10
CA VAL A 15 -19.84 24.64 1.19
C VAL A 15 -19.01 23.38 1.43
N LEU A 16 -19.58 22.19 1.21
CA LEU A 16 -18.87 20.93 1.37
C LEU A 16 -17.70 20.81 0.40
N ASN A 17 -17.90 21.21 -0.85
CA ASN A 17 -16.85 21.21 -1.87
C ASN A 17 -15.71 22.19 -1.53
N ALA A 18 -16.05 23.35 -0.95
CA ALA A 18 -15.06 24.32 -0.48
C ALA A 18 -14.23 23.78 0.70
N GLN A 19 -14.82 22.95 1.56
CA GLN A 19 -14.12 22.32 2.69
C GLN A 19 -13.14 21.21 2.26
N LYS A 20 -13.29 20.67 1.04
CA LYS A 20 -12.43 19.60 0.49
C LYS A 20 -12.28 18.39 1.43
N LEU A 21 -13.40 17.93 1.97
CA LEU A 21 -13.42 16.86 2.97
C LEU A 21 -12.91 15.53 2.41
N SER A 22 -12.07 14.85 3.19
CA SER A 22 -11.64 13.47 2.98
C SER A 22 -12.00 12.62 4.19
N THR A 23 -12.11 11.30 4.00
CA THR A 23 -12.47 10.38 5.08
C THR A 23 -11.61 9.12 4.99
N ILE A 24 -11.35 8.52 6.16
CA ILE A 24 -10.69 7.23 6.25
C ILE A 24 -11.76 6.15 6.15
N VAL A 25 -11.51 5.17 5.27
CA VAL A 25 -12.38 4.03 5.01
C VAL A 25 -11.56 2.74 5.01
N TYR A 26 -12.20 1.63 5.33
CA TYR A 26 -11.57 0.32 5.40
C TYR A 26 -12.17 -0.60 4.35
N GLY A 27 -11.36 -1.49 3.78
CA GLY A 27 -11.82 -2.42 2.76
C GLY A 27 -11.09 -3.75 2.81
N THR A 28 -11.65 -4.73 2.09
CA THR A 28 -11.04 -6.05 1.90
C THR A 28 -10.79 -6.27 0.41
N VAL A 29 -9.60 -6.74 0.05
CA VAL A 29 -9.23 -7.05 -1.33
C VAL A 29 -9.98 -8.31 -1.79
N GLU A 30 -10.79 -8.20 -2.84
CA GLU A 30 -11.53 -9.32 -3.43
C GLU A 30 -10.80 -9.95 -4.63
N SER A 31 -10.12 -9.13 -5.45
CA SER A 31 -9.32 -9.59 -6.58
C SER A 31 -8.13 -8.66 -6.82
N ILE A 32 -7.07 -9.19 -7.44
CA ILE A 32 -5.82 -8.44 -7.69
C ILE A 32 -5.56 -8.15 -9.19
N SER A 33 -6.27 -8.81 -10.10
CA SER A 33 -6.16 -8.57 -11.55
C SER A 33 -7.49 -8.88 -12.24
N PRO A 34 -8.36 -7.87 -12.47
CA PRO A 34 -8.22 -6.47 -12.04
C PRO A 34 -8.31 -6.32 -10.52
N LEU A 35 -7.71 -5.26 -9.97
CA LEU A 35 -7.80 -4.96 -8.55
C LEU A 35 -9.23 -4.56 -8.18
N LYS A 36 -9.81 -5.24 -7.19
CA LYS A 36 -11.11 -4.90 -6.60
C LYS A 36 -11.04 -4.90 -5.08
N VAL A 37 -11.61 -3.87 -4.46
CA VAL A 37 -11.66 -3.73 -3.01
C VAL A 37 -13.09 -3.50 -2.57
N GLN A 38 -13.59 -4.37 -1.72
CA GLN A 38 -14.92 -4.28 -1.14
C GLN A 38 -14.86 -3.41 0.12
N VAL A 39 -15.65 -2.33 0.12
CA VAL A 39 -15.85 -1.43 1.25
C VAL A 39 -17.25 -1.69 1.81
N ASP A 40 -17.30 -2.08 3.09
CA ASP A 40 -18.52 -2.57 3.75
C ASP A 40 -19.22 -3.68 2.93
N GLN A 41 -20.55 -3.80 3.00
CA GLN A 41 -21.32 -4.80 2.24
C GLN A 41 -21.96 -4.26 0.96
N LYS A 42 -21.62 -3.03 0.54
CA LYS A 42 -22.40 -2.30 -0.49
C LYS A 42 -21.59 -1.68 -1.61
N LEU A 43 -20.29 -1.42 -1.39
CA LEU A 43 -19.48 -0.68 -2.35
C LEU A 43 -18.28 -1.51 -2.79
N LEU A 44 -18.32 -1.95 -4.05
CA LEU A 44 -17.17 -2.57 -4.71
C LEU A 44 -16.41 -1.49 -5.49
N LEU A 45 -15.15 -1.28 -5.15
CA LEU A 45 -14.27 -0.34 -5.83
C LEU A 45 -13.49 -1.07 -6.94
N GLU A 46 -13.58 -0.55 -8.15
CA GLU A 46 -12.81 -1.04 -9.31
C GLU A 46 -11.43 -0.38 -9.38
N GLN A 47 -10.53 -0.98 -10.16
CA GLN A 47 -9.12 -0.58 -10.24
C GLN A 47 -8.92 0.91 -10.58
N GLU A 48 -9.78 1.50 -11.42
CA GLU A 48 -9.71 2.91 -11.84
C GLU A 48 -10.03 3.87 -10.68
N GLN A 49 -10.73 3.39 -9.65
CA GLN A 49 -11.10 4.13 -8.45
C GLN A 49 -10.01 4.10 -7.38
N LEU A 50 -8.99 3.27 -7.56
CA LEU A 50 -7.95 2.99 -6.56
C LEU A 50 -6.61 3.61 -6.98
N LYS A 51 -5.97 4.27 -6.01
CA LYS A 51 -4.58 4.73 -6.10
C LYS A 51 -3.77 3.98 -5.05
N LEU A 52 -2.60 3.50 -5.44
CA LEU A 52 -1.75 2.67 -4.59
C LEU A 52 -0.51 3.45 -4.14
N THR A 53 -0.09 3.24 -2.90
CA THR A 53 1.22 3.67 -2.39
C THR A 53 2.22 2.52 -2.51
N ARG A 54 3.51 2.83 -2.29
CA ARG A 54 4.58 1.81 -2.16
C ARG A 54 4.36 0.82 -1.01
N ALA A 55 3.51 1.15 -0.04
CA ALA A 55 3.20 0.26 1.08
C ALA A 55 2.37 -0.96 0.66
N VAL A 56 1.71 -0.90 -0.51
CA VAL A 56 0.79 -1.95 -0.98
C VAL A 56 1.11 -2.47 -2.38
N MET A 57 2.34 -2.23 -2.85
CA MET A 57 2.82 -2.70 -4.15
C MET A 57 4.24 -3.22 -4.03
N ASP A 58 4.58 -4.22 -4.83
CA ASP A 58 5.98 -4.64 -4.97
C ASP A 58 6.78 -3.52 -5.62
N TYR A 59 7.95 -3.22 -5.05
CA TYR A 59 8.82 -2.18 -5.59
C TYR A 59 10.29 -2.49 -5.32
N GLU A 60 11.15 -1.96 -6.19
CA GLU A 60 12.59 -2.04 -6.01
C GLU A 60 13.12 -0.80 -5.29
N VAL A 61 14.06 -1.02 -4.38
CA VAL A 61 14.76 0.04 -3.65
C VAL A 61 16.26 -0.21 -3.67
N GLU A 62 17.02 0.87 -3.84
CA GLU A 62 18.47 0.82 -3.66
C GLU A 62 18.82 1.25 -2.24
N MET A 63 19.57 0.42 -1.53
CA MET A 63 20.04 0.70 -0.18
C MET A 63 21.56 0.54 -0.12
N THR A 64 22.23 1.42 0.63
CA THR A 64 23.63 1.23 0.99
C THR A 64 23.68 0.33 2.22
N VAL A 65 24.42 -0.77 2.12
CA VAL A 65 24.64 -1.72 3.22
C VAL A 65 26.09 -1.69 3.68
N ASP A 66 26.29 -1.97 4.97
CA ASP A 66 27.60 -2.23 5.57
C ASP A 66 27.50 -3.40 6.54
N HIS A 67 27.33 -4.60 5.98
CA HIS A 67 27.15 -5.84 6.73
C HIS A 67 28.31 -6.81 6.50
N LYS A 68 28.42 -7.81 7.35
CA LYS A 68 29.20 -9.03 7.13
C LYS A 68 28.30 -10.24 7.28
N THR A 69 28.59 -11.31 6.56
CA THR A 69 27.93 -12.60 6.82
C THR A 69 28.33 -13.15 8.18
N GLU A 70 27.55 -14.06 8.72
CA GLU A 70 27.99 -14.86 9.87
C GLU A 70 29.20 -15.71 9.50
N ASP A 71 30.05 -15.99 10.48
CA ASP A 71 31.18 -16.89 10.32
C ASP A 71 30.67 -18.32 10.03
N ARG A 72 31.20 -18.95 8.97
CA ARG A 72 30.91 -20.34 8.64
C ARG A 72 32.19 -21.08 8.25
N ALA A 73 32.28 -22.34 8.67
CA ALA A 73 33.33 -23.28 8.31
C ALA A 73 32.80 -24.37 7.36
N GLY A 74 33.66 -24.86 6.46
CA GLY A 74 33.36 -26.00 5.58
C GLY A 74 33.74 -27.32 6.26
N GLY A 75 32.91 -28.35 6.14
CA GLY A 75 33.16 -29.64 6.79
C GLY A 75 34.27 -30.46 6.13
N SER A 76 35.42 -30.56 6.79
CA SER A 76 36.37 -31.70 6.73
C SER A 76 37.35 -31.73 7.91
N GLY A 77 37.53 -30.61 8.61
CA GLY A 77 38.50 -30.46 9.71
C GLY A 77 39.87 -29.94 9.26
N ASP A 78 40.09 -29.73 7.96
CA ASP A 78 41.32 -29.14 7.44
C ASP A 78 41.33 -27.62 7.64
N ALA A 79 42.53 -27.05 7.85
CA ALA A 79 42.72 -25.62 8.11
C ALA A 79 42.21 -24.71 6.97
N GLU A 80 42.16 -25.24 5.75
CA GLU A 80 41.66 -24.56 4.55
C GLU A 80 40.14 -24.30 4.60
N PHE A 81 39.42 -24.98 5.50
CA PHE A 81 37.99 -24.77 5.75
C PHE A 81 37.70 -24.02 7.06
N ALA A 82 38.70 -23.31 7.59
CA ALA A 82 38.55 -22.46 8.77
C ALA A 82 37.39 -21.48 8.62
N SER A 83 36.77 -21.17 9.76
CA SER A 83 35.62 -20.29 9.83
C SER A 83 35.97 -18.89 9.30
N HIS A 84 35.18 -18.38 8.35
CA HIS A 84 35.35 -17.03 7.82
C HIS A 84 33.99 -16.41 7.48
N ASN A 85 34.03 -15.10 7.21
CA ASN A 85 32.89 -14.32 6.75
C ASN A 85 33.23 -13.54 5.47
N HIS A 86 32.20 -12.94 4.89
CA HIS A 86 32.32 -12.07 3.72
C HIS A 86 31.72 -10.70 4.00
N ASP A 87 32.37 -9.67 3.47
CA ASP A 87 31.83 -8.32 3.42
C ASP A 87 30.64 -8.24 2.45
N TYR A 88 29.52 -7.70 2.92
CA TYR A 88 28.37 -7.36 2.12
C TYR A 88 28.12 -5.85 2.22
N LYS A 89 28.87 -5.09 1.41
CA LYS A 89 28.90 -3.64 1.45
C LYS A 89 28.49 -2.98 0.13
N GLY A 90 28.14 -1.70 0.20
CA GLY A 90 27.89 -0.84 -0.96
C GLY A 90 26.40 -0.72 -1.33
N ARG A 91 26.13 -0.12 -2.49
CA ARG A 91 24.76 0.06 -3.00
C ARG A 91 24.23 -1.27 -3.55
N LYS A 92 23.10 -1.73 -3.03
CA LYS A 92 22.43 -2.98 -3.42
C LYS A 92 20.97 -2.71 -3.74
N LYS A 93 20.44 -3.47 -4.70
CA LYS A 93 19.03 -3.42 -5.10
C LYS A 93 18.26 -4.50 -4.34
N PHE A 94 17.19 -4.10 -3.69
CA PHE A 94 16.28 -4.98 -2.96
C PHE A 94 14.89 -4.91 -3.60
N LEU A 95 14.24 -6.06 -3.75
CA LEU A 95 12.83 -6.13 -4.07
C LEU A 95 12.04 -6.22 -2.76
N VAL A 96 11.19 -5.22 -2.51
CA VAL A 96 10.29 -5.20 -1.37
C VAL A 96 8.96 -5.79 -1.83
N HIS A 97 8.52 -6.86 -1.17
CA HIS A 97 7.28 -7.57 -1.49
C HIS A 97 6.12 -7.09 -0.62
N ASN A 98 5.41 -6.09 -1.11
CA ASN A 98 4.30 -5.44 -0.42
C ASN A 98 2.97 -5.55 -1.20
N GLY A 99 2.97 -6.18 -2.37
CA GLY A 99 1.80 -6.33 -3.24
C GLY A 99 0.59 -6.90 -2.52
N LEU A 100 -0.57 -6.36 -2.82
CA LEU A 100 -1.85 -6.84 -2.28
C LEU A 100 -2.12 -8.28 -2.70
N VAL A 101 -2.70 -9.06 -1.80
CA VAL A 101 -3.26 -10.39 -2.06
C VAL A 101 -4.74 -10.42 -1.69
N VAL A 102 -5.48 -11.38 -2.24
CA VAL A 102 -6.90 -11.56 -1.91
C VAL A 102 -7.07 -11.82 -0.42
N GLY A 103 -8.00 -11.11 0.21
CA GLY A 103 -8.25 -11.17 1.64
C GLY A 103 -7.49 -10.14 2.47
N ASP A 104 -6.52 -9.40 1.90
CA ASP A 104 -5.87 -8.30 2.60
C ASP A 104 -6.91 -7.26 3.04
N LYS A 105 -6.83 -6.86 4.32
CA LYS A 105 -7.57 -5.71 4.83
C LYS A 105 -6.74 -4.46 4.66
N VAL A 106 -7.35 -3.39 4.19
CA VAL A 106 -6.64 -2.15 3.82
C VAL A 106 -7.28 -0.91 4.41
N THR A 107 -6.43 0.02 4.83
CA THR A 107 -6.85 1.38 5.22
C THR A 107 -6.70 2.32 4.05
N MET A 108 -7.75 3.09 3.76
CA MET A 108 -7.82 3.96 2.59
C MET A 108 -8.29 5.37 2.95
N ILE A 109 -7.88 6.37 2.16
CA ILE A 109 -8.43 7.72 2.19
C ILE A 109 -9.31 7.92 0.97
N ARG A 110 -10.58 8.28 1.17
CA ARG A 110 -11.45 8.76 0.10
C ARG A 110 -11.07 10.19 -0.28
N ALA A 111 -10.69 10.40 -1.53
CA ALA A 111 -10.42 11.72 -2.08
C ALA A 111 -11.71 12.54 -2.25
N HIS A 112 -11.57 13.85 -2.07
CA HIS A 112 -12.66 14.80 -2.25
C HIS A 112 -13.13 14.86 -3.72
N GLY A 113 -14.42 15.12 -3.94
CA GLY A 113 -14.98 15.42 -5.26
C GLY A 113 -15.23 14.20 -6.17
N GLY A 114 -15.12 12.98 -5.64
CA GLY A 114 -15.38 11.77 -6.43
C GLY A 114 -15.40 10.46 -5.64
N GLN A 115 -15.37 9.36 -6.40
CA GLN A 115 -15.16 8.00 -5.90
C GLN A 115 -13.75 7.56 -6.26
N GLN A 116 -12.77 8.23 -5.66
CA GLN A 116 -11.35 7.90 -5.78
C GLN A 116 -10.81 7.65 -4.37
N TYR A 117 -10.01 6.60 -4.21
CA TYR A 117 -9.53 6.13 -2.93
C TYR A 117 -8.03 5.86 -3.01
N LEU A 118 -7.27 6.39 -2.06
CA LEU A 118 -5.85 6.10 -1.89
C LEU A 118 -5.71 5.00 -0.85
N ILE A 119 -5.16 3.86 -1.24
CA ILE A 119 -4.78 2.80 -0.31
C ILE A 119 -3.49 3.20 0.38
N ILE A 120 -3.53 3.43 1.70
CA ILE A 120 -2.37 3.88 2.47
C ILE A 120 -1.48 2.69 2.82
N ASP A 121 -2.09 1.64 3.40
CA ASP A 121 -1.39 0.48 3.93
C ASP A 121 -2.34 -0.72 4.11
N LYS A 122 -1.76 -1.89 4.34
CA LYS A 122 -2.46 -3.08 4.84
C LYS A 122 -2.64 -2.98 6.35
N GLU A 123 -3.71 -3.54 6.87
CA GLU A 123 -3.87 -3.70 8.32
C GLU A 123 -2.91 -4.78 8.83
N VAL A 124 -2.19 -4.48 9.91
CA VAL A 124 -1.37 -5.46 10.62
C VAL A 124 -2.29 -6.23 11.57
N THR A 125 -2.29 -7.55 11.48
CA THR A 125 -3.03 -8.46 12.38
C THR A 125 -2.09 -9.28 13.24
#